data_AF-Q43751-F1
#
_entry.id   AF-Q43751-F1
#
_cell.length_a   1.000
_cell.length_b   1.000
_cell.length_c   1.000
_cell.angle_alpha   90.00
_cell.angle_beta   90.00
_cell.angle_gamma   90.00
#
_symmetry.space_group_name_H-M   'P 1'
#
loop_
_entity.id
_entity.type
_entity.pdbx_description
1 polymer ?
#
loop_
_entity_poly.entity_id
_entity_poly.type
_entity_poly.pdbx_seq_one_letter_code
_entity_poly.pdbx_strand_id
1 'polypeptide(L)'
;GGYYDAGDNVKFVFPMAFTATLLSWSIIDFKRNMGSELGNAVKAVKWATDFLLKATAKEGVVYVQVGDPFSDHSCWERPEDMDTLRTVYKIDQNHPGSDVAGEIAAALAAASIVFRSLDASYSNLLLDRAVKVFEFANRHRGAYSSSLHSAVCPFYCDFNGYQDELLWGAAWLHKATRRRQYREYIVKNEVILRAGDTINEFGWDNKHAGINVLISKEVLMGRAPDLKSFQVNADAFICSILPGIAHPQVQYSPGGLIVKPGVCNMQHVTSLSFLFLAYSNYLSHANHVVPCGSMSATPALLKHIAKRQVDYILGDNPQKMSYMV
;
A
#
# COMPACT_ATOMS: atom_id res chain seq x y z
N GLY A 1 -2.47 8.98 -19.61
CA GLY A 1 -3.06 8.64 -18.30
C GLY A 1 -2.09 7.79 -17.50
N GLY A 2 -2.40 7.57 -16.22
CA GLY A 2 -1.47 6.99 -15.24
C GLY A 2 -0.47 8.04 -14.74
N TYR A 3 0.33 7.67 -13.75
CA TYR A 3 1.42 8.48 -13.24
C TYR A 3 2.76 8.06 -13.84
N TYR A 4 3.66 9.01 -14.01
CA TYR A 4 5.08 8.70 -14.05
C TYR A 4 5.53 8.35 -12.63
N ASP A 5 6.53 7.48 -12.50
CA ASP A 5 6.86 6.88 -11.21
C ASP A 5 7.59 7.84 -10.27
N ALA A 6 8.68 8.45 -10.75
CA ALA A 6 9.52 9.33 -9.95
C ALA A 6 9.89 10.60 -10.72
N GLY A 7 11.19 10.86 -10.87
CA GLY A 7 11.72 11.90 -11.76
C GLY A 7 11.96 11.43 -13.19
N ASP A 8 11.59 10.19 -13.48
CA ASP A 8 11.66 9.53 -14.79
C ASP A 8 10.30 9.54 -15.49
N ASN A 9 10.21 9.01 -16.72
CA ASN A 9 8.95 8.97 -17.46
C ASN A 9 8.43 7.55 -17.76
N VAL A 10 8.94 6.58 -17.00
CA VAL A 10 8.43 5.20 -16.99
C VAL A 10 7.15 5.13 -16.16
N LYS A 11 6.23 4.26 -16.57
CA LYS A 11 5.03 3.93 -15.79
C LYS A 11 5.19 2.57 -15.17
N PHE A 12 5.81 2.48 -14.01
CA PHE A 12 5.85 1.27 -13.22
C PHE A 12 4.49 1.06 -12.54
N VAL A 13 3.76 0.02 -12.93
CA VAL A 13 2.37 -0.17 -12.46
C VAL A 13 2.32 -0.67 -11.02
N PHE A 14 3.33 -1.40 -10.57
CA PHE A 14 3.37 -1.94 -9.21
C PHE A 14 3.37 -0.85 -8.12
N PRO A 15 4.33 0.11 -8.10
CA PRO A 15 4.30 1.23 -7.16
C PRO A 15 3.12 2.20 -7.40
N MET A 16 2.67 2.36 -8.66
CA MET A 16 1.48 3.16 -8.98
C MET A 16 0.21 2.59 -8.34
N ALA A 17 0.03 1.26 -8.40
CA ALA A 17 -1.10 0.58 -7.78
C ALA A 17 -1.04 0.72 -6.25
N PHE A 18 0.12 0.52 -5.64
CA PHE A 18 0.32 0.75 -4.20
C PHE A 18 -0.05 2.18 -3.78
N THR A 19 0.39 3.17 -4.56
CA THR A 19 0.04 4.59 -4.34
C THR A 19 -1.47 4.81 -4.40
N ALA A 20 -2.15 4.22 -5.39
CA ALA A 20 -3.60 4.31 -5.52
C ALA A 20 -4.34 3.64 -4.35
N THR A 21 -3.83 2.51 -3.84
CA THR A 21 -4.36 1.84 -2.65
C THR A 21 -4.22 2.73 -1.41
N LEU A 22 -3.05 3.34 -1.17
CA LEU A 22 -2.84 4.19 0.00
C LEU A 22 -3.65 5.50 -0.05
N LEU A 23 -3.73 6.15 -1.21
CA LEU A 23 -4.60 7.32 -1.38
C LEU A 23 -6.06 6.95 -1.10
N SER A 24 -6.51 5.79 -1.58
CA SER A 24 -7.86 5.28 -1.31
C SER A 24 -8.07 4.99 0.18
N TRP A 25 -7.11 4.33 0.84
CA TRP A 25 -7.17 4.05 2.28
C TRP A 25 -7.24 5.34 3.10
N SER A 26 -6.41 6.32 2.76
CA SER A 26 -6.42 7.64 3.40
C SER A 26 -7.79 8.31 3.31
N ILE A 27 -8.43 8.31 2.13
CA ILE A 27 -9.78 8.86 1.97
C ILE A 27 -10.80 8.06 2.80
N ILE A 28 -10.72 6.73 2.79
CA ILE A 28 -11.67 5.87 3.51
C ILE A 28 -11.68 6.16 5.01
N ASP A 29 -10.51 6.30 5.62
CA ASP A 29 -10.40 6.48 7.08
C ASP A 29 -10.42 7.96 7.50
N PHE A 30 -9.98 8.89 6.64
CA PHE A 30 -9.72 10.28 7.03
C PHE A 30 -10.42 11.34 6.17
N LYS A 31 -11.37 10.99 5.29
CA LYS A 31 -12.09 12.00 4.45
C LYS A 31 -12.65 13.19 5.23
N ARG A 32 -13.06 12.99 6.49
CA ARG A 32 -13.60 14.06 7.36
C ARG A 32 -12.54 15.10 7.74
N ASN A 33 -11.26 14.75 7.66
CA ASN A 33 -10.12 15.60 7.99
C ASN A 33 -9.51 16.30 6.77
N MET A 34 -9.92 15.96 5.55
CA MET A 34 -9.29 16.43 4.31
C MET A 34 -9.78 17.81 3.83
N GLY A 35 -10.89 18.32 4.35
CA GLY A 35 -11.40 19.66 3.99
C GLY A 35 -11.57 19.84 2.48
N SER A 36 -11.02 20.93 1.93
CA SER A 36 -11.04 21.24 0.49
C SER A 36 -10.26 20.23 -0.36
N GLU A 37 -9.27 19.56 0.21
CA GLU A 37 -8.38 18.65 -0.52
C GLU A 37 -9.03 17.29 -0.82
N LEU A 38 -10.18 16.98 -0.21
CA LEU A 38 -10.89 15.73 -0.51
C LEU A 38 -11.20 15.59 -2.01
N GLY A 39 -11.59 16.68 -2.67
CA GLY A 39 -11.86 16.69 -4.10
C GLY A 39 -10.62 16.36 -4.94
N ASN A 40 -9.46 16.90 -4.56
CA ASN A 40 -8.19 16.64 -5.24
C ASN A 40 -7.72 15.20 -4.98
N ALA A 41 -7.84 14.70 -3.75
CA ALA A 41 -7.51 13.33 -3.41
C ALA A 41 -8.36 12.31 -4.21
N VAL A 42 -9.67 12.55 -4.34
CA VAL A 42 -10.56 11.72 -5.16
C VAL A 42 -10.17 11.75 -6.65
N LYS A 43 -9.85 12.93 -7.20
CA LYS A 43 -9.35 13.05 -8.57
C LYS A 43 -8.04 12.29 -8.78
N ALA A 44 -7.13 12.33 -7.81
CA ALA A 44 -5.86 11.62 -7.86
C ALA A 44 -6.05 10.10 -7.88
N VAL A 45 -6.96 9.57 -7.04
CA VAL A 45 -7.33 8.15 -7.09
C VAL A 45 -7.94 7.81 -8.45
N LYS A 46 -8.87 8.63 -8.95
CA LYS A 46 -9.53 8.40 -10.25
C LYS A 46 -8.53 8.32 -11.40
N TRP A 47 -7.52 9.19 -11.42
CA TRP A 47 -6.51 9.22 -12.47
C TRP A 47 -5.68 7.93 -12.53
N ALA A 48 -5.29 7.39 -11.38
CA ALA A 48 -4.64 6.10 -11.29
C ALA A 48 -5.58 4.97 -11.73
N THR A 49 -6.81 4.93 -11.20
CA THR A 49 -7.72 3.81 -11.46
C THR A 49 -8.23 3.78 -12.90
N ASP A 50 -8.38 4.93 -13.56
CA ASP A 50 -8.68 4.99 -15.00
C ASP A 50 -7.56 4.35 -15.84
N PHE A 51 -6.30 4.48 -15.41
CA PHE A 51 -5.18 3.79 -16.03
C PHE A 51 -5.17 2.30 -15.70
N LEU A 52 -5.38 1.91 -14.44
CA LEU A 52 -5.42 0.50 -14.03
C LEU A 52 -6.55 -0.29 -14.73
N LEU A 53 -7.70 0.35 -14.96
CA LEU A 53 -8.80 -0.23 -15.75
C LEU A 53 -8.40 -0.48 -17.20
N LYS A 54 -7.58 0.39 -17.80
CA LYS A 54 -7.03 0.18 -19.15
C LYS A 54 -5.97 -0.92 -19.16
N ALA A 55 -5.07 -0.90 -18.18
CA ALA A 55 -3.99 -1.88 -18.03
C ALA A 55 -4.50 -3.31 -17.82
N THR A 56 -5.74 -3.48 -17.37
CA THR A 56 -6.36 -4.79 -17.13
C THR A 56 -7.55 -5.08 -18.05
N ALA A 57 -7.72 -4.28 -19.13
CA ALA A 57 -8.92 -4.33 -19.97
C ALA A 57 -9.06 -5.63 -20.77
N LYS A 58 -7.93 -6.26 -21.11
CA LYS A 58 -7.89 -7.51 -21.86
C LYS A 58 -7.90 -8.69 -20.90
N GLU A 59 -8.82 -9.62 -21.09
CA GLU A 59 -8.91 -10.83 -20.26
C GLU A 59 -7.62 -11.66 -20.35
N GLY A 60 -7.17 -12.17 -19.20
CA GLY A 60 -5.94 -12.97 -19.09
C GLY A 60 -4.63 -12.20 -19.30
N VAL A 61 -4.68 -10.88 -19.47
CA VAL A 61 -3.51 -10.03 -19.68
C VAL A 61 -3.55 -8.83 -18.74
N VAL A 62 -2.44 -8.58 -18.05
CA VAL A 62 -2.26 -7.36 -17.25
C VAL A 62 -1.02 -6.63 -17.76
N TYR A 63 -1.17 -5.39 -18.16
CA TYR A 63 -0.07 -4.51 -18.55
C TYR A 63 0.56 -3.90 -17.30
N VAL A 64 1.87 -4.07 -17.14
CA VAL A 64 2.57 -3.80 -15.87
C VAL A 64 3.66 -2.73 -15.98
N GLN A 65 4.01 -2.33 -17.21
CA GLN A 65 4.96 -1.24 -17.45
C GLN A 65 4.77 -0.61 -18.82
N VAL A 66 4.99 0.71 -18.90
CA VAL A 66 5.10 1.45 -20.17
C VAL A 66 6.33 2.35 -20.12
N GLY A 67 7.30 2.07 -20.97
CA GLY A 67 8.64 2.69 -20.94
C GLY A 67 9.72 1.64 -20.81
N ASP A 68 10.73 1.70 -21.68
CA ASP A 68 12.00 1.02 -21.45
C ASP A 68 12.83 1.88 -20.49
N PRO A 69 13.17 1.38 -19.28
CA PRO A 69 13.74 2.24 -18.25
C PRO A 69 15.19 2.62 -18.55
N PHE A 70 15.94 1.79 -19.27
CA PHE A 70 17.32 2.12 -19.62
C PHE A 70 17.35 3.23 -20.69
N SER A 71 16.46 3.16 -21.69
CA SER A 71 16.28 4.23 -22.66
C SER A 71 15.83 5.52 -21.98
N ASP A 72 14.80 5.45 -21.13
CA ASP A 72 14.25 6.60 -20.41
C ASP A 72 15.31 7.28 -19.53
N HIS A 73 16.01 6.51 -18.69
CA HIS A 73 17.00 7.04 -17.74
C HIS A 73 18.31 7.48 -18.41
N SER A 74 18.53 7.13 -19.69
CA SER A 74 19.65 7.64 -20.48
C SER A 74 19.41 9.05 -21.03
N CYS A 75 18.18 9.56 -20.95
CA CYS A 75 17.80 10.87 -21.47
C CYS A 75 17.23 11.76 -20.36
N TRP A 76 17.67 13.02 -20.30
CA TRP A 76 17.10 14.03 -19.41
C TRP A 76 16.25 15.00 -20.22
N GLU A 77 14.95 14.72 -20.27
CA GLU A 77 14.01 15.45 -21.13
C GLU A 77 12.66 15.70 -20.45
N ARG A 78 11.90 16.65 -21.00
CA ARG A 78 10.53 16.89 -20.54
C ARG A 78 9.63 15.75 -21.03
N PRO A 79 8.66 15.28 -20.22
CA PRO A 79 7.75 14.22 -20.65
C PRO A 79 6.96 14.56 -21.92
N GLU A 80 6.74 15.85 -22.21
CA GLU A 80 6.04 16.32 -23.41
C GLU A 80 6.85 16.20 -24.69
N ASP A 81 8.19 16.17 -24.61
CA ASP A 81 9.09 16.13 -25.78
C ASP A 81 9.69 14.74 -26.01
N MET A 82 9.30 13.76 -25.20
CA MET A 82 9.95 12.46 -25.09
C MET A 82 9.98 11.68 -26.41
N ASP A 83 11.18 11.26 -26.81
CA ASP A 83 11.42 10.41 -27.98
C ASP A 83 11.99 9.02 -27.62
N THR A 84 12.22 8.75 -26.34
CA THR A 84 12.69 7.47 -25.81
C THR A 84 11.72 6.31 -26.05
N LEU A 85 12.24 5.08 -26.02
CA LEU A 85 11.46 3.88 -26.33
C LEU A 85 10.38 3.62 -25.26
N ARG A 86 9.10 3.66 -25.66
CA ARG A 86 7.95 3.42 -24.78
C ARG A 86 7.38 2.00 -24.84
N THR A 87 8.25 1.00 -24.71
CA THR A 87 7.86 -0.43 -24.74
C THR A 87 6.79 -0.75 -23.69
N VAL A 88 5.82 -1.59 -24.07
CA VAL A 88 4.73 -2.02 -23.20
C VAL A 88 4.98 -3.45 -22.74
N TYR A 89 5.08 -3.66 -21.43
CA TYR A 89 5.29 -4.97 -20.82
C TYR A 89 4.01 -5.48 -20.17
N LYS A 90 3.84 -6.80 -20.16
CA LYS A 90 2.65 -7.47 -19.66
C LYS A 90 3.00 -8.77 -18.94
N ILE A 91 2.07 -9.20 -18.11
CA ILE A 91 2.00 -10.55 -17.55
C ILE A 91 0.76 -11.26 -18.10
N ASP A 92 0.85 -12.58 -18.17
CA ASP A 92 -0.23 -13.46 -18.60
C ASP A 92 -0.11 -14.84 -17.92
N GLN A 93 -0.94 -15.81 -18.29
CA GLN A 93 -0.94 -17.13 -17.66
C GLN A 93 0.40 -17.90 -17.80
N ASN A 94 1.21 -17.59 -18.82
CA ASN A 94 2.50 -18.22 -19.06
C ASN A 94 3.65 -17.46 -18.38
N HIS A 95 3.44 -16.17 -18.12
CA HIS A 95 4.37 -15.26 -17.46
C HIS A 95 3.64 -14.57 -16.30
N PRO A 96 3.40 -15.28 -15.18
CA PRO A 96 2.58 -14.77 -14.09
C PRO A 96 3.22 -13.59 -13.35
N GLY A 97 2.40 -12.83 -12.62
CA GLY A 97 2.80 -11.69 -11.79
C GLY A 97 1.73 -11.38 -10.74
N SER A 98 1.65 -12.24 -9.72
CA SER A 98 0.65 -12.21 -8.65
C SER A 98 0.82 -11.03 -7.71
N ASP A 99 2.05 -10.56 -7.54
CA ASP A 99 2.44 -9.36 -6.80
C ASP A 99 1.73 -8.13 -7.38
N VAL A 100 2.14 -7.70 -8.57
CA VAL A 100 1.58 -6.52 -9.25
C VAL A 100 0.08 -6.68 -9.54
N ALA A 101 -0.39 -7.87 -9.92
CA ALA A 101 -1.82 -8.10 -10.11
C ALA A 101 -2.61 -8.03 -8.78
N GLY A 102 -2.06 -8.57 -7.70
CA GLY A 102 -2.64 -8.50 -6.36
C GLY A 102 -2.75 -7.05 -5.87
N GLU A 103 -1.72 -6.24 -6.07
CA GLU A 103 -1.75 -4.81 -5.72
C GLU A 103 -2.73 -4.01 -6.60
N ILE A 104 -2.82 -4.30 -7.91
CA ILE A 104 -3.85 -3.68 -8.77
C ILE A 104 -5.25 -4.03 -8.27
N ALA A 105 -5.49 -5.29 -7.88
CA ALA A 105 -6.77 -5.69 -7.33
C ALA A 105 -7.08 -4.97 -6.00
N ALA A 106 -6.09 -4.80 -5.12
CA ALA A 106 -6.21 -4.02 -3.91
C ALA A 106 -6.58 -2.56 -4.19
N ALA A 107 -5.87 -1.92 -5.12
CA ALA A 107 -6.10 -0.53 -5.52
C ALA A 107 -7.52 -0.31 -6.04
N LEU A 108 -7.97 -1.16 -6.97
CA LEU A 108 -9.31 -1.09 -7.56
C LEU A 108 -10.40 -1.38 -6.52
N ALA A 109 -10.19 -2.36 -5.64
CA ALA A 109 -11.13 -2.67 -4.56
C ALA A 109 -11.23 -1.53 -3.54
N ALA A 110 -10.11 -0.96 -3.10
CA ALA A 110 -10.07 0.18 -2.19
C ALA A 110 -10.77 1.41 -2.82
N ALA A 111 -10.44 1.73 -4.06
CA ALA A 111 -11.05 2.84 -4.78
C ALA A 111 -12.56 2.66 -4.97
N SER A 112 -13.05 1.43 -5.19
CA SER A 112 -14.50 1.18 -5.25
C SER A 112 -15.24 1.63 -3.98
N ILE A 113 -14.59 1.58 -2.81
CA ILE A 113 -15.18 2.06 -1.55
C ILE A 113 -15.25 3.60 -1.57
N VAL A 114 -14.21 4.27 -2.07
CA VAL A 114 -14.17 5.74 -2.22
C VAL A 114 -15.29 6.24 -3.12
N PHE A 115 -15.46 5.61 -4.29
CA PHE A 115 -16.44 6.05 -5.29
C PHE A 115 -17.87 5.58 -5.01
N ARG A 116 -18.11 4.67 -4.08
CA ARG A 116 -19.44 4.07 -3.83
C ARG A 116 -20.60 5.07 -3.75
N SER A 117 -20.39 6.17 -3.05
CA SER A 117 -21.41 7.24 -2.90
C SER A 117 -21.22 8.41 -3.86
N LEU A 118 -20.09 8.48 -4.57
CA LEU A 118 -19.74 9.59 -5.46
C LEU A 118 -20.09 9.29 -6.92
N ASP A 119 -19.89 8.03 -7.32
CA ASP A 119 -20.19 7.49 -8.66
C ASP A 119 -20.36 5.96 -8.53
N ALA A 120 -21.62 5.53 -8.38
CA ALA A 120 -21.95 4.11 -8.17
C ALA A 120 -21.59 3.23 -9.38
N SER A 121 -21.72 3.76 -10.60
CA SER A 121 -21.39 3.04 -11.84
C SER A 121 -19.89 2.79 -11.94
N TYR A 122 -19.08 3.82 -11.69
CA TYR A 122 -17.63 3.68 -11.66
C TYR A 122 -17.16 2.78 -10.50
N SER A 123 -17.76 2.92 -9.32
CA SER A 123 -17.51 2.01 -8.18
C SER A 123 -17.72 0.54 -8.55
N ASN A 124 -18.84 0.21 -9.20
CA ASN A 124 -19.13 -1.17 -9.62
C ASN A 124 -18.13 -1.66 -10.67
N LEU A 125 -17.78 -0.82 -11.65
CA LEU A 125 -16.76 -1.15 -12.66
C LEU A 125 -15.40 -1.47 -12.01
N LEU A 126 -14.97 -0.66 -11.05
CA LEU A 126 -13.73 -0.88 -10.29
C LEU A 126 -13.77 -2.20 -9.54
N LEU A 127 -14.87 -2.46 -8.81
CA LEU A 127 -15.00 -3.66 -8.01
C LEU A 127 -15.04 -4.93 -8.86
N ASP A 128 -15.80 -4.91 -9.96
CA ASP A 128 -15.87 -6.04 -10.90
C ASP A 128 -14.51 -6.33 -11.52
N ARG A 129 -13.73 -5.29 -11.85
CA ARG A 129 -12.37 -5.49 -12.34
C ARG A 129 -11.43 -6.01 -11.26
N ALA A 130 -11.52 -5.49 -10.03
CA ALA A 130 -10.71 -5.95 -8.90
C ALA A 130 -10.86 -7.45 -8.66
N VAL A 131 -12.10 -7.97 -8.71
CA VAL A 131 -12.39 -9.41 -8.56
C VAL A 131 -11.68 -10.22 -9.64
N LYS A 132 -11.81 -9.84 -10.91
CA LYS A 132 -11.20 -10.56 -12.04
C LYS A 132 -9.67 -10.56 -11.98
N VAL A 133 -9.07 -9.43 -11.63
CA VAL A 133 -7.61 -9.30 -11.52
C VAL A 133 -7.08 -10.11 -10.34
N PHE A 134 -7.78 -10.13 -9.21
CA PHE A 134 -7.43 -10.98 -8.08
C PHE A 134 -7.52 -12.47 -8.40
N GLU A 135 -8.57 -12.89 -9.12
CA GLU A 135 -8.71 -14.26 -9.58
C GLU A 135 -7.56 -14.69 -10.49
N PHE A 136 -7.14 -13.81 -11.43
CA PHE A 136 -5.95 -14.02 -12.24
C PHE A 136 -4.70 -14.18 -11.38
N ALA A 137 -4.45 -13.24 -10.46
CA ALA A 137 -3.27 -13.24 -9.57
C ALA A 137 -3.20 -14.52 -8.73
N ASN A 138 -4.32 -14.95 -8.16
CA ASN A 138 -4.37 -16.12 -7.29
C ASN A 138 -4.31 -17.45 -8.05
N ARG A 139 -4.81 -17.50 -9.30
CA ARG A 139 -4.81 -18.71 -10.15
C ARG A 139 -3.45 -18.94 -10.81
N HIS A 140 -2.78 -17.89 -11.25
CA HIS A 140 -1.49 -17.97 -11.94
C HIS A 140 -0.40 -17.37 -11.04
N ARG A 141 0.10 -18.20 -10.11
CA ARG A 141 1.01 -17.75 -9.05
C ARG A 141 2.45 -17.59 -9.52
N GLY A 142 3.03 -16.42 -9.29
CA GLY A 142 4.45 -16.14 -9.55
C GLY A 142 4.78 -14.66 -9.42
N ALA A 143 6.05 -14.35 -9.17
CA ALA A 143 6.55 -12.99 -9.12
C ALA A 143 6.70 -12.43 -10.54
N TYR A 144 6.23 -11.21 -10.80
CA TYR A 144 6.31 -10.64 -12.16
C TYR A 144 7.75 -10.44 -12.64
N SER A 145 8.65 -10.15 -11.69
CA SER A 145 10.09 -9.99 -11.92
C SER A 145 10.75 -11.29 -12.39
N SER A 146 10.13 -12.47 -12.19
CA SER A 146 10.68 -13.74 -12.67
C SER A 146 10.74 -13.82 -14.19
N SER A 147 9.76 -13.23 -14.88
CA SER A 147 9.69 -13.23 -16.35
C SER A 147 10.12 -11.90 -16.97
N LEU A 148 10.03 -10.81 -16.20
CA LEU A 148 10.32 -9.46 -16.66
C LEU A 148 11.59 -8.86 -16.04
N HIS A 149 12.47 -9.68 -15.46
CA HIS A 149 13.65 -9.22 -14.72
C HIS A 149 14.43 -8.13 -15.46
N SER A 150 14.73 -8.33 -16.75
CA SER A 150 15.51 -7.37 -17.56
C SER A 150 14.82 -6.03 -17.79
N ALA A 151 13.51 -5.92 -17.56
CA ALA A 151 12.74 -4.70 -17.77
C ALA A 151 12.34 -4.01 -16.46
N VAL A 152 12.23 -4.75 -15.36
CA VAL A 152 11.71 -4.24 -14.08
C VAL A 152 12.80 -4.14 -13.01
N CYS A 153 13.88 -4.92 -13.13
CA CYS A 153 15.03 -4.86 -12.24
C CYS A 153 16.17 -4.02 -12.85
N PRO A 154 16.88 -3.22 -12.03
CA PRO A 154 16.85 -3.18 -10.57
C PRO A 154 15.82 -2.21 -9.95
N PHE A 155 14.87 -1.70 -10.73
CA PHE A 155 13.97 -0.61 -10.32
C PHE A 155 12.91 -1.05 -9.29
N TYR A 156 12.05 -1.99 -9.67
CA TYR A 156 10.93 -2.47 -8.86
C TYR A 156 10.88 -4.01 -8.87
N CYS A 157 11.97 -4.66 -8.50
CA CYS A 157 11.97 -6.12 -8.35
C CYS A 157 11.02 -6.55 -7.23
N ASP A 158 10.37 -7.71 -7.40
CA ASP A 158 9.80 -8.42 -6.26
C ASP A 158 10.92 -9.01 -5.39
N PHE A 159 11.05 -8.53 -4.15
CA PHE A 159 12.00 -9.05 -3.17
C PHE A 159 11.35 -9.87 -2.06
N ASN A 160 10.08 -9.59 -1.73
CA ASN A 160 9.37 -10.23 -0.62
C ASN A 160 8.51 -11.43 -1.05
N GLY A 161 8.27 -11.58 -2.35
CA GLY A 161 7.33 -12.54 -2.90
C GLY A 161 5.96 -11.89 -3.15
N TYR A 162 5.05 -12.67 -3.72
CA TYR A 162 3.68 -12.22 -4.04
C TYR A 162 2.65 -12.53 -2.94
N GLN A 163 3.08 -13.16 -1.85
CA GLN A 163 2.20 -13.77 -0.85
C GLN A 163 1.40 -12.72 -0.09
N ASP A 164 2.04 -11.61 0.25
CA ASP A 164 1.42 -10.48 0.93
C ASP A 164 0.45 -9.73 0.03
N GLU A 165 0.69 -9.55 -1.27
CA GLU A 165 -0.29 -8.92 -2.17
C GLU A 165 -1.55 -9.77 -2.36
N LEU A 166 -1.42 -11.09 -2.31
CA LEU A 166 -2.60 -11.97 -2.33
C LEU A 166 -3.43 -11.80 -1.04
N LEU A 167 -2.81 -11.67 0.12
CA LEU A 167 -3.52 -11.38 1.37
C LEU A 167 -4.08 -9.95 1.38
N TRP A 168 -3.32 -8.98 0.88
CA TRP A 168 -3.69 -7.58 0.78
C TRP A 168 -4.88 -7.34 -0.15
N GLY A 169 -4.83 -7.91 -1.36
CA GLY A 169 -5.93 -7.90 -2.32
C GLY A 169 -7.18 -8.57 -1.74
N ALA A 170 -7.04 -9.71 -1.06
CA ALA A 170 -8.15 -10.35 -0.38
C ALA A 170 -8.74 -9.50 0.76
N ALA A 171 -7.90 -8.81 1.54
CA ALA A 171 -8.34 -7.92 2.62
C ALA A 171 -9.17 -6.74 2.08
N TRP A 172 -8.70 -6.10 1.00
CA TRP A 172 -9.44 -5.02 0.36
C TRP A 172 -10.73 -5.49 -0.31
N LEU A 173 -10.72 -6.63 -0.99
CA LEU A 173 -11.92 -7.23 -1.56
C LEU A 173 -12.93 -7.64 -0.47
N HIS A 174 -12.47 -8.17 0.66
CA HIS A 174 -13.34 -8.45 1.80
C HIS A 174 -13.98 -7.17 2.32
N LYS A 175 -13.19 -6.11 2.50
CA LYS A 175 -13.66 -4.80 2.97
C LYS A 175 -14.66 -4.17 2.00
N ALA A 176 -14.42 -4.26 0.69
CA ALA A 176 -15.27 -3.68 -0.35
C ALA A 176 -16.57 -4.47 -0.56
N THR A 177 -16.50 -5.80 -0.58
CA THR A 177 -17.64 -6.65 -0.96
C THR A 177 -18.45 -7.16 0.23
N ARG A 178 -17.83 -7.27 1.41
CA ARG A 178 -18.34 -8.03 2.57
C ARG A 178 -18.64 -9.51 2.28
N ARG A 179 -18.16 -10.05 1.15
CA ARG A 179 -18.36 -11.47 0.80
C ARG A 179 -17.50 -12.36 1.71
N ARG A 180 -18.11 -13.47 2.15
CA ARG A 180 -17.50 -14.45 3.07
C ARG A 180 -16.27 -15.14 2.46
N GLN A 181 -16.29 -15.38 1.15
CA GLN A 181 -15.21 -16.06 0.43
C GLN A 181 -13.83 -15.41 0.62
N TYR A 182 -13.73 -14.08 0.70
CA TYR A 182 -12.46 -13.39 0.89
C TYR A 182 -11.97 -13.48 2.34
N ARG A 183 -12.88 -13.48 3.31
CA ARG A 183 -12.54 -13.75 4.71
C ARG A 183 -12.05 -15.18 4.89
N GLU A 184 -12.75 -16.15 4.31
CA GLU A 184 -12.34 -17.56 4.30
C GLU A 184 -10.97 -17.74 3.63
N TYR A 185 -10.72 -17.02 2.53
CA TYR A 185 -9.42 -16.99 1.88
C TYR A 185 -8.32 -16.50 2.82
N ILE A 186 -8.54 -15.37 3.51
CA ILE A 186 -7.56 -14.80 4.48
C ILE A 186 -7.27 -15.81 5.59
N VAL A 187 -8.31 -16.34 6.26
CA VAL A 187 -8.14 -17.31 7.35
C VAL A 187 -7.39 -18.55 6.88
N LYS A 188 -7.76 -19.10 5.71
CA LYS A 188 -7.12 -20.31 5.18
C LYS A 188 -5.66 -20.07 4.79
N ASN A 189 -5.33 -18.89 4.30
CA ASN A 189 -4.03 -18.60 3.71
C ASN A 189 -3.10 -17.81 4.63
N GLU A 190 -3.53 -17.35 5.80
CA GLU A 190 -2.73 -16.53 6.71
C GLU A 190 -1.35 -17.15 6.98
N VAL A 191 -1.30 -18.43 7.37
CA VAL A 191 -0.03 -19.14 7.64
C VAL A 191 0.69 -19.51 6.35
N ILE A 192 -0.05 -19.93 5.32
CA ILE A 192 0.50 -20.42 4.04
C ILE A 192 1.21 -19.29 3.28
N LEU A 193 0.62 -18.10 3.32
CA LEU A 193 1.12 -16.86 2.71
C LEU A 193 1.87 -16.00 3.74
N ARG A 194 2.28 -16.60 4.88
CA ARG A 194 3.24 -16.02 5.82
C ARG A 194 2.85 -14.64 6.36
N ALA A 195 1.57 -14.40 6.63
CA ALA A 195 1.06 -13.09 7.08
C ALA A 195 1.77 -12.51 8.31
N GLY A 196 2.32 -13.37 9.17
CA GLY A 196 3.08 -13.02 10.37
C GLY A 196 4.59 -12.84 10.15
N ASP A 197 5.09 -13.05 8.93
CA ASP A 197 6.49 -12.80 8.58
C ASP A 197 6.67 -11.32 8.22
N THR A 198 7.86 -10.77 8.45
CA THR A 198 8.23 -9.39 8.05
C THR A 198 7.22 -8.30 8.43
N ILE A 199 6.53 -8.46 9.57
CA ILE A 199 5.48 -7.53 10.07
C ILE A 199 5.97 -6.09 10.31
N ASN A 200 7.27 -5.83 10.15
CA ASN A 200 7.91 -4.55 10.43
C ASN A 200 8.11 -3.68 9.18
N GLU A 201 7.62 -4.10 8.02
CA GLU A 201 7.73 -3.36 6.76
C GLU A 201 6.37 -3.02 6.16
N PHE A 202 6.31 -1.83 5.55
CA PHE A 202 5.19 -1.39 4.74
C PHE A 202 5.67 -0.49 3.61
N GLY A 203 5.37 -0.87 2.38
CA GLY A 203 5.76 -0.15 1.19
C GLY A 203 5.22 -0.80 -0.07
N TRP A 204 5.72 -0.34 -1.22
CA TRP A 204 5.29 -0.85 -2.52
C TRP A 204 5.61 -2.33 -2.75
N ASP A 205 6.60 -2.89 -2.04
CA ASP A 205 7.01 -4.30 -2.14
C ASP A 205 6.41 -5.14 -1.00
N ASN A 206 6.45 -4.68 0.26
CA ASN A 206 5.96 -5.43 1.42
C ASN A 206 4.68 -4.82 2.05
N LYS A 207 3.62 -5.63 2.22
CA LYS A 207 2.30 -5.20 2.70
C LYS A 207 1.96 -5.75 4.09
N HIS A 208 2.83 -6.56 4.71
CA HIS A 208 2.54 -7.30 5.93
C HIS A 208 2.04 -6.42 7.08
N ALA A 209 2.74 -5.33 7.40
CA ALA A 209 2.30 -4.43 8.47
C ALA A 209 0.93 -3.79 8.13
N GLY A 210 0.73 -3.40 6.87
CA GLY A 210 -0.52 -2.83 6.37
C GLY A 210 -1.70 -3.79 6.45
N ILE A 211 -1.51 -5.07 6.10
CA ILE A 211 -2.54 -6.13 6.17
C ILE A 211 -3.00 -6.31 7.62
N ASN A 212 -2.03 -6.47 8.54
CA ASN A 212 -2.30 -6.67 9.96
C ASN A 212 -3.07 -5.47 10.55
N VAL A 213 -2.60 -4.24 10.29
CA VAL A 213 -3.30 -3.02 10.72
C VAL A 213 -4.70 -2.94 10.09
N LEU A 214 -4.86 -3.15 8.78
CA LEU A 214 -6.15 -3.04 8.10
C LEU A 214 -7.20 -4.01 8.65
N ILE A 215 -6.82 -5.28 8.83
CA ILE A 215 -7.74 -6.35 9.29
C ILE A 215 -8.07 -6.19 10.76
N SER A 216 -7.11 -5.77 11.58
CA SER A 216 -7.31 -5.57 13.03
C SER A 216 -8.51 -4.70 13.38
N LYS A 217 -8.90 -3.75 12.49
CA LYS A 217 -10.09 -2.91 12.66
C LYS A 217 -11.34 -3.72 12.95
N GLU A 218 -11.61 -4.76 12.17
CA GLU A 218 -12.82 -5.58 12.31
C GLU A 218 -12.74 -6.47 13.57
N VAL A 219 -11.54 -6.88 13.97
CA VAL A 219 -11.28 -7.62 15.21
C VAL A 219 -11.57 -6.73 16.43
N LEU A 220 -11.00 -5.52 16.45
CA LEU A 220 -11.18 -4.53 17.51
C LEU A 220 -12.64 -4.07 17.64
N MET A 221 -13.41 -4.09 16.54
CA MET A 221 -14.85 -3.84 16.55
C MET A 221 -15.69 -5.06 16.97
N GLY A 222 -15.07 -6.19 17.33
CA GLY A 222 -15.76 -7.41 17.75
C GLY A 222 -16.45 -8.19 16.64
N ARG A 223 -16.11 -7.93 15.36
CA ARG A 223 -16.80 -8.51 14.19
C ARG A 223 -16.08 -9.71 13.58
N ALA A 224 -14.79 -9.87 13.86
CA ALA A 224 -13.96 -10.92 13.26
C ALA A 224 -13.03 -11.60 14.29
N PRO A 225 -13.57 -12.35 15.27
CA PRO A 225 -12.76 -13.00 16.31
C PRO A 225 -11.81 -14.08 15.77
N ASP A 226 -12.15 -14.69 14.64
CA ASP A 226 -11.32 -15.65 13.89
C ASP A 226 -10.07 -15.02 13.24
N LEU A 227 -10.00 -13.69 13.12
CA LEU A 227 -8.85 -12.95 12.58
C LEU A 227 -7.99 -12.33 13.70
N LYS A 228 -8.09 -12.83 14.93
CA LYS A 228 -7.41 -12.25 16.10
C LYS A 228 -5.90 -12.15 15.96
N SER A 229 -5.28 -13.10 15.28
CA SER A 229 -3.84 -13.11 14.97
C SER A 229 -3.37 -11.85 14.25
N PHE A 230 -4.15 -11.31 13.31
CA PHE A 230 -3.83 -10.04 12.64
C PHE A 230 -3.78 -8.85 13.60
N GLN A 231 -4.66 -8.83 14.61
CA GLN A 231 -4.57 -7.82 15.67
C GLN A 231 -3.30 -8.02 16.50
N VAL A 232 -2.98 -9.25 16.90
CA VAL A 232 -1.76 -9.55 17.67
C VAL A 232 -0.50 -9.12 16.91
N ASN A 233 -0.45 -9.36 15.60
CA ASN A 233 0.65 -8.93 14.75
C ASN A 233 0.70 -7.40 14.59
N ALA A 234 -0.45 -6.73 14.49
CA ALA A 234 -0.52 -5.27 14.45
C ALA A 234 -0.04 -4.64 15.78
N ASP A 235 -0.45 -5.22 16.91
CA ASP A 235 -0.01 -4.85 18.26
C ASP A 235 1.53 -4.98 18.36
N ALA A 236 2.07 -6.15 17.96
CA ALA A 236 3.50 -6.43 17.97
C ALA A 236 4.30 -5.47 17.07
N PHE A 237 3.82 -5.23 15.85
CA PHE A 237 4.41 -4.26 14.93
C PHE A 237 4.46 -2.86 15.54
N ILE A 238 3.35 -2.36 16.06
CA ILE A 238 3.28 -1.01 16.63
C ILE A 238 4.24 -0.88 17.81
N CYS A 239 4.27 -1.89 18.68
CA CYS A 239 5.23 -1.93 19.78
C CYS A 239 6.68 -1.97 19.29
N SER A 240 6.99 -2.59 18.15
CA SER A 240 8.36 -2.74 17.63
C SER A 240 8.95 -1.47 17.01
N ILE A 241 8.12 -0.44 16.79
CA ILE A 241 8.52 0.84 16.18
C ILE A 241 8.33 2.05 17.10
N LEU A 242 7.93 1.84 18.36
CA LEU A 242 7.86 2.92 19.36
C LEU A 242 9.26 3.43 19.75
N PRO A 243 9.40 4.73 20.09
CA PRO A 243 10.64 5.25 20.62
C PRO A 243 10.94 4.67 22.02
N GLY A 244 12.20 4.33 22.29
CA GLY A 244 12.67 3.94 23.64
C GLY A 244 12.46 2.47 24.03
N ILE A 245 12.06 1.61 23.11
CA ILE A 245 11.95 0.15 23.32
C ILE A 245 13.33 -0.54 23.23
N ALA A 246 13.48 -1.68 23.92
CA ALA A 246 14.77 -2.37 24.07
C ALA A 246 15.32 -3.01 22.78
N HIS A 247 14.46 -3.37 21.82
CA HIS A 247 14.83 -4.00 20.54
C HIS A 247 14.08 -3.36 19.37
N PRO A 248 14.40 -2.11 19.02
CA PRO A 248 13.60 -1.39 18.06
C PRO A 248 13.90 -1.85 16.62
N GLN A 249 12.85 -1.99 15.81
CA GLN A 249 12.94 -2.32 14.38
C GLN A 249 13.28 -1.08 13.54
N VAL A 250 13.18 0.10 14.14
CA VAL A 250 13.56 1.39 13.55
C VAL A 250 14.45 2.17 14.51
N GLN A 251 15.32 3.00 13.98
CA GLN A 251 16.08 3.96 14.80
C GLN A 251 15.35 5.31 14.82
N TYR A 252 15.70 6.15 15.78
CA TYR A 252 15.29 7.55 15.79
C TYR A 252 16.54 8.41 15.74
N SER A 253 16.58 9.35 14.80
CA SER A 253 17.64 10.36 14.76
C SER A 253 17.59 11.24 16.02
N PRO A 254 18.68 11.98 16.35
CA PRO A 254 18.66 12.95 17.45
C PRO A 254 17.55 14.00 17.32
N GLY A 255 17.12 14.33 16.09
CA GLY A 255 16.00 15.24 15.82
C GLY A 255 14.61 14.61 15.91
N GLY A 256 14.51 13.30 16.18
CA GLY A 256 13.25 12.57 16.35
C GLY A 256 12.65 11.98 15.07
N LEU A 257 13.34 12.04 13.93
CA LEU A 257 12.94 11.36 12.69
C LEU A 257 13.14 9.84 12.81
N ILE A 258 12.15 9.06 12.35
CA ILE A 258 12.28 7.61 12.17
C ILE A 258 13.31 7.32 11.08
N VAL A 259 14.24 6.42 11.36
CA VAL A 259 15.29 5.99 10.44
C VAL A 259 15.22 4.48 10.28
N LYS A 260 14.97 4.04 9.05
CA LYS A 260 15.06 2.64 8.64
C LYS A 260 16.15 2.51 7.56
N PRO A 261 17.01 1.48 7.62
CA PRO A 261 17.99 1.23 6.57
C PRO A 261 17.31 1.11 5.19
N GLY A 262 17.89 1.76 4.18
CA GLY A 262 17.38 1.78 2.81
C GLY A 262 17.78 3.06 2.06
N VAL A 263 17.52 3.09 0.75
CA VAL A 263 17.90 4.22 -0.13
C VAL A 263 16.96 5.43 0.00
N CYS A 264 15.69 5.22 0.40
CA CYS A 264 14.67 6.26 0.45
C CYS A 264 13.96 6.33 1.82
N ASN A 265 14.66 6.80 2.86
CA ASN A 265 14.13 6.78 4.24
C ASN A 265 12.77 7.49 4.40
N MET A 266 12.51 8.58 3.66
CA MET A 266 11.25 9.33 3.77
C MET A 266 10.02 8.51 3.37
N GLN A 267 10.16 7.51 2.49
CA GLN A 267 9.07 6.60 2.17
C GLN A 267 8.67 5.74 3.38
N HIS A 268 9.66 5.28 4.16
CA HIS A 268 9.41 4.56 5.40
C HIS A 268 8.78 5.47 6.45
N VAL A 269 9.30 6.69 6.62
CA VAL A 269 8.76 7.66 7.58
C VAL A 269 7.27 7.92 7.32
N THR A 270 6.89 8.22 6.08
CA THR A 270 5.50 8.53 5.73
C THR A 270 4.59 7.31 5.84
N SER A 271 5.03 6.13 5.38
CA SER A 271 4.26 4.89 5.43
C SER A 271 4.01 4.42 6.87
N LEU A 272 5.03 4.45 7.73
CA LEU A 272 4.90 4.10 9.14
C LEU A 272 4.05 5.13 9.91
N SER A 273 4.21 6.42 9.62
CA SER A 273 3.36 7.47 10.19
C SER A 273 1.90 7.30 9.83
N PHE A 274 1.61 6.90 8.60
CA PHE A 274 0.26 6.57 8.17
C PHE A 274 -0.32 5.38 8.95
N LEU A 275 0.44 4.30 9.11
CA LEU A 275 0.00 3.14 9.91
C LEU A 275 -0.23 3.50 11.39
N PHE A 276 0.62 4.35 11.98
CA PHE A 276 0.39 4.87 13.33
C PHE A 276 -0.95 5.63 13.43
N LEU A 277 -1.28 6.48 12.45
CA LEU A 277 -2.55 7.20 12.44
C LEU A 277 -3.75 6.27 12.23
N ALA A 278 -3.66 5.34 11.28
CA ALA A 278 -4.72 4.37 11.01
C ALA A 278 -5.01 3.53 12.25
N TYR A 279 -3.96 3.00 12.88
CA TYR A 279 -4.11 2.16 14.05
C TYR A 279 -4.55 2.94 15.30
N SER A 280 -4.01 4.15 15.51
CA SER A 280 -4.52 5.10 16.52
C SER A 280 -6.03 5.28 16.41
N ASN A 281 -6.53 5.49 15.19
CA ASN A 281 -7.95 5.67 14.93
C ASN A 281 -8.76 4.41 15.32
N TYR A 282 -8.26 3.22 14.98
CA TYR A 282 -8.95 1.96 15.29
C TYR A 282 -8.98 1.67 16.79
N LEU A 283 -7.85 1.85 17.47
CA LEU A 283 -7.75 1.72 18.93
C LEU A 283 -8.66 2.70 19.65
N SER A 284 -8.71 3.96 19.19
CA SER A 284 -9.59 4.97 19.78
C SER A 284 -11.07 4.61 19.67
N HIS A 285 -11.50 4.07 18.52
CA HIS A 285 -12.88 3.64 18.32
C HIS A 285 -13.25 2.43 19.19
N ALA A 286 -12.28 1.56 19.46
CA ALA A 286 -12.46 0.37 20.29
C ALA A 286 -12.20 0.62 21.79
N ASN A 287 -11.84 1.84 22.19
CA ASN A 287 -11.36 2.18 23.53
C ASN A 287 -10.27 1.21 24.02
N HIS A 288 -9.32 0.89 23.12
CA HIS A 288 -8.26 -0.09 23.36
C HIS A 288 -6.89 0.58 23.49
N VAL A 289 -6.01 -0.07 24.25
CA VAL A 289 -4.62 0.35 24.47
C VAL A 289 -3.74 -0.89 24.34
N VAL A 290 -2.60 -0.75 23.66
CA VAL A 290 -1.69 -1.88 23.42
C VAL A 290 -0.60 -1.91 24.48
N PRO A 291 -0.46 -3.00 25.25
CA PRO A 291 0.65 -3.16 26.18
C PRO A 291 1.96 -3.49 25.43
N CYS A 292 2.97 -2.64 25.56
CA CYS A 292 4.28 -2.76 24.91
C CYS A 292 5.39 -2.89 25.97
N GLY A 293 5.31 -3.92 26.82
CA GLY A 293 6.24 -4.12 27.92
C GLY A 293 6.06 -3.11 29.06
N SER A 294 7.07 -2.28 29.31
CA SER A 294 7.04 -1.24 30.37
C SER A 294 6.26 0.02 29.97
N MET A 295 5.84 0.14 28.71
CA MET A 295 5.03 1.25 28.20
C MET A 295 3.75 0.74 27.52
N SER A 296 2.89 1.66 27.12
CA SER A 296 1.66 1.34 26.40
C SER A 296 1.49 2.23 25.18
N ALA A 297 1.19 1.62 24.04
CA ALA A 297 0.79 2.32 22.82
C ALA A 297 -0.67 2.77 22.97
N THR A 298 -0.85 3.99 23.46
CA THR A 298 -2.18 4.63 23.52
C THR A 298 -2.52 5.29 22.17
N PRO A 299 -3.81 5.45 21.82
CA PRO A 299 -4.20 6.18 20.62
C PRO A 299 -3.55 7.58 20.52
N ALA A 300 -3.48 8.30 21.65
CA ALA A 300 -2.88 9.62 21.73
C ALA A 300 -1.37 9.60 21.43
N LEU A 301 -0.64 8.62 21.97
CA LEU A 301 0.79 8.45 21.71
C LEU A 301 1.07 8.18 20.23
N LEU A 302 0.34 7.24 19.62
CA LEU A 302 0.54 6.90 18.20
C LEU A 302 0.27 8.11 17.29
N LYS A 303 -0.80 8.86 17.57
CA LYS A 303 -1.12 10.09 16.85
C LYS A 303 -0.04 11.17 17.04
N HIS A 304 0.51 11.29 18.25
CA HIS A 304 1.59 12.23 18.54
C HIS A 304 2.87 11.90 17.77
N ILE A 305 3.28 10.62 17.75
CA ILE A 305 4.46 10.17 17.00
C ILE A 305 4.29 10.47 15.52
N ALA A 306 3.16 10.10 14.91
CA ALA A 306 2.90 10.39 13.51
C ALA A 306 2.90 11.88 13.20
N LYS A 307 2.29 12.71 14.07
CA LYS A 307 2.34 14.17 13.95
C LYS A 307 3.79 14.67 13.97
N ARG A 308 4.62 14.17 14.90
CA ARG A 308 6.03 14.57 15.01
C ARG A 308 6.80 14.29 13.73
N GLN A 309 6.53 13.16 13.06
CA GLN A 309 7.17 12.85 11.77
C GLN A 309 6.73 13.82 10.66
N VAL A 310 5.44 14.16 10.60
CA VAL A 310 4.94 15.14 9.63
C VAL A 310 5.50 16.53 9.91
N ASP A 311 5.53 16.97 11.17
CA ASP A 311 6.13 18.25 11.56
C ASP A 311 7.61 18.30 11.17
N TYR A 312 8.35 17.20 11.37
CA TYR A 312 9.75 17.08 10.96
C TYR A 312 9.90 17.28 9.46
N ILE A 313 9.07 16.62 8.63
CA ILE A 313 9.09 16.78 7.17
C ILE A 313 8.78 18.22 6.76
N LEU A 314 7.89 18.91 7.49
CA LEU A 314 7.48 20.27 7.18
C LEU A 314 8.40 21.37 7.77
N GLY A 315 9.48 20.99 8.46
CA GLY A 315 10.52 21.93 8.89
C GLY A 315 10.81 21.99 10.39
N ASP A 316 10.06 21.26 11.23
CA ASP A 316 10.40 21.10 12.65
C ASP A 316 11.47 20.03 12.83
N ASN A 317 12.65 20.34 12.28
CA ASN A 317 13.83 19.51 12.32
C ASN A 317 15.08 20.36 12.62
N PRO A 318 16.23 19.76 12.96
CA PRO A 318 17.44 20.50 13.29
C PRO A 318 17.92 21.48 12.20
N GLN A 319 17.56 21.24 10.94
CA GLN A 319 17.90 22.13 9.82
C GLN A 319 16.89 23.27 9.61
N LYS A 320 15.75 23.27 10.31
CA LYS A 320 14.66 24.25 10.15
C LYS A 320 14.20 24.40 8.68
N MET A 321 14.19 23.30 7.95
CA MET A 321 13.98 23.28 6.51
C MET A 321 12.91 22.25 6.14
N SER A 322 11.96 22.65 5.28
CA SER A 322 10.99 21.71 4.70
C SER A 322 11.69 20.70 3.80
N TYR A 323 11.26 19.45 3.87
CA TYR A 323 11.60 18.39 2.92
C TYR A 323 10.46 18.11 1.92
N MET A 324 9.40 18.91 1.97
CA MET A 324 8.37 19.00 0.93
C MET A 324 8.72 20.19 0.02
N VAL A 325 9.00 19.90 -1.25
CA VAL A 325 9.30 20.87 -2.31
C VAL A 325 8.11 21.80 -2.55
#